data_AF-A0A6A4ZIH3-F1
#
_entry.id   AF-A0A6A4ZIH3-F1
#
_cell.length_a   1.000
_cell.length_b   1.000
_cell.length_c   1.000
_cell.angle_alpha   90.00
_cell.angle_beta   90.00
_cell.angle_gamma   90.00
#
_symmetry.space_group_name_H-M   'P 1'
#
loop_
_entity.id
_entity.type
_entity.pdbx_description
1 polymer ?
#
loop_
_entity_poly.entity_id
_entity_poly.type
_entity_poly.pdbx_seq_one_letter_code
_entity_poly.pdbx_strand_id
1 'polypeptide(L)'
;DRHATGEAISATTLPAALGLLDARLTATSKGSRYLLANDVLSMADLDVYAIVALIKSGWLAGISTTAADVFPKLSAVHGAVEAHPKVAAWAAKHATTE
;
A
#
# COMPACT_ATOMS: atom_id res chain seq x y z
N ASP A 1 -16.55 14.10 14.97
CA ASP A 1 -17.00 13.70 13.63
C ASP A 1 -15.91 12.85 12.99
N ARG A 2 -16.24 11.67 12.46
CA ARG A 2 -15.25 10.73 11.90
C ARG A 2 -14.61 11.26 10.62
N HIS A 3 -15.35 12.01 9.81
CA HIS A 3 -14.83 12.57 8.57
C HIS A 3 -13.74 13.61 8.84
N ALA A 4 -14.04 14.62 9.66
CA ALA A 4 -13.06 15.64 10.05
C ALA A 4 -11.79 15.06 10.72
N THR A 5 -11.94 14.00 11.53
CA THR A 5 -10.77 13.28 12.08
C THR A 5 -9.95 12.60 10.98
N GLY A 6 -10.60 11.98 9.99
CA GLY A 6 -9.94 11.41 8.83
C GLY A 6 -9.15 12.45 8.04
N GLU A 7 -9.74 13.62 7.77
CA GLU A 7 -9.05 14.70 7.03
C GLU A 7 -7.78 15.17 7.74
N ALA A 8 -7.85 15.33 9.07
CA ALA A 8 -6.70 15.69 9.87
C ALA A 8 -5.58 14.61 9.81
N ILE A 9 -5.95 13.33 9.88
CA ILE A 9 -5.01 12.21 9.73
C ILE A 9 -4.40 12.19 8.32
N SER A 10 -5.23 12.37 7.29
CA SER A 10 -4.81 12.37 5.88
C SER A 10 -3.81 13.49 5.57
N ALA A 11 -3.94 14.64 6.24
CA ALA A 11 -3.09 15.79 6.01
C ALA A 11 -1.77 15.77 6.80
N THR A 12 -1.68 14.99 7.89
CA THR A 12 -0.56 15.08 8.83
C THR A 12 0.08 13.71 9.14
N THR A 13 -0.59 12.89 9.94
CA THR A 13 -0.06 11.64 10.48
C THR A 13 0.18 10.60 9.39
N LEU A 14 -0.73 10.47 8.44
CA LEU A 14 -0.66 9.44 7.41
C LEU A 14 0.53 9.67 6.46
N PRO A 15 0.75 10.86 5.87
CA PRO A 15 1.93 11.12 5.07
C PRO A 15 3.25 10.89 5.82
N ALA A 16 3.33 11.24 7.11
CA ALA A 16 4.53 10.99 7.91
C ALA A 16 4.81 9.49 8.09
N ALA A 17 3.79 8.69 8.41
CA ALA A 17 3.92 7.25 8.56
C ALA A 17 4.28 6.55 7.23
N LEU A 18 3.61 6.92 6.13
CA LEU A 18 3.90 6.38 4.80
C LEU A 18 5.30 6.78 4.32
N GLY A 19 5.76 8.00 4.61
CA GLY A 19 7.13 8.43 4.30
C GLY A 19 8.19 7.59 5.01
N LEU A 20 7.98 7.24 6.28
CA LEU A 20 8.88 6.35 7.02
C LEU A 20 8.90 4.93 6.44
N LEU A 21 7.73 4.42 6.04
CA LEU A 21 7.61 3.11 5.42
C LEU A 21 8.28 3.07 4.03
N ASP A 22 8.10 4.11 3.21
CA ASP A 22 8.75 4.27 1.90
C ASP A 22 10.27 4.27 2.02
N ALA A 23 10.78 5.07 2.98
CA ALA A 23 12.21 5.14 3.27
C ALA A 23 12.76 3.78 3.71
N ARG A 24 12.00 3.03 4.54
CA ARG A 24 12.41 1.69 4.99
C ARG A 24 12.46 0.68 3.84
N LEU A 25 11.44 0.68 2.97
CA LEU A 25 11.39 -0.19 1.80
C LEU A 25 12.55 0.12 0.85
N THR A 26 12.84 1.41 0.65
CA THR A 26 13.94 1.88 -0.20
C THR A 26 15.29 1.41 0.34
N ALA A 27 15.55 1.61 1.64
CA ALA A 27 16.80 1.23 2.26
C ALA A 27 17.02 -0.29 2.32
N THR A 28 15.94 -1.07 2.46
CA THR A 28 16.03 -2.52 2.70
C THR A 28 16.04 -3.35 1.41
N SER A 29 15.25 -2.95 0.40
CA SER A 29 15.03 -3.76 -0.81
C SER A 29 16.28 -3.98 -1.67
N LYS A 30 17.28 -3.09 -1.58
CA LYS A 30 18.54 -3.17 -2.36
C LYS A 30 18.31 -3.44 -3.86
N GLY A 31 17.28 -2.83 -4.45
CA GLY A 31 16.91 -2.99 -5.86
C GLY A 31 15.90 -4.11 -6.16
N SER A 32 15.54 -4.93 -5.16
CA SER A 32 14.45 -5.90 -5.27
C SER A 32 13.11 -5.23 -5.48
N ARG A 33 12.18 -5.90 -6.17
CA ARG A 33 10.78 -5.49 -6.31
C ARG A 33 10.04 -5.50 -4.97
N TYR A 34 10.42 -6.41 -4.08
CA TYR A 34 9.87 -6.57 -2.73
C TYR A 34 10.83 -6.07 -1.65
N LEU A 35 10.44 -6.15 -0.38
CA LEU A 35 11.24 -5.77 0.77
C LEU A 35 12.51 -6.63 0.90
N LEU A 36 12.38 -7.94 0.70
CA LEU A 36 13.51 -8.89 0.79
C LEU A 36 14.29 -8.96 -0.53
N ALA A 37 15.56 -9.32 -0.44
CA ALA A 37 16.42 -9.50 -1.60
C ALA A 37 15.93 -10.62 -2.54
N ASN A 38 16.47 -10.64 -3.77
CA ASN A 38 16.20 -11.65 -4.79
C ASN A 38 14.72 -11.79 -5.19
N ASP A 39 13.96 -10.69 -5.18
CA ASP A 39 12.53 -10.68 -5.53
C ASP A 39 11.69 -11.72 -4.77
N VAL A 40 12.02 -11.95 -3.49
CA VAL A 40 11.24 -12.81 -2.61
C VAL A 40 10.11 -12.01 -1.97
N LEU A 41 8.87 -12.36 -2.34
CA LEU A 41 7.67 -11.85 -1.70
C LEU A 41 7.61 -12.31 -0.23
N SER A 42 7.37 -11.37 0.69
CA SER A 42 7.21 -11.63 2.12
C SER A 42 5.86 -11.16 2.65
N MET A 43 5.53 -11.51 3.90
CA MET A 43 4.34 -11.00 4.57
C MET A 43 4.31 -9.47 4.65
N ALA A 44 5.47 -8.83 4.83
CA ALA A 44 5.54 -7.38 4.91
C ALA A 44 5.12 -6.69 3.60
N ASP A 45 5.37 -7.30 2.45
CA ASP A 45 4.92 -6.79 1.15
C ASP A 45 3.40 -6.90 1.00
N LEU A 46 2.82 -7.99 1.51
CA LEU A 46 1.36 -8.17 1.55
C LEU A 46 0.68 -7.15 2.48
N ASP A 47 1.32 -6.81 3.61
CA ASP A 47 0.82 -5.77 4.51
C ASP A 47 0.85 -4.40 3.83
N VAL A 48 1.94 -4.07 3.12
CA VAL A 48 2.04 -2.83 2.32
C VAL A 48 0.94 -2.79 1.27
N TYR A 49 0.73 -3.89 0.54
CA TYR A 49 -0.34 -4.01 -0.44
C TYR A 49 -1.72 -3.76 0.18
N ALA A 50 -2.03 -4.41 1.32
CA ALA A 50 -3.31 -4.26 1.99
C ALA A 50 -3.55 -2.82 2.50
N ILE A 51 -2.54 -2.18 3.07
CA ILE A 51 -2.62 -0.79 3.56
C ILE A 51 -2.92 0.16 2.39
N VAL A 52 -2.18 0.05 1.29
CA VAL A 52 -2.36 0.92 0.11
C VAL A 52 -3.72 0.66 -0.54
N ALA A 53 -4.13 -0.60 -0.70
CA ALA A 53 -5.44 -0.95 -1.24
C ALA A 53 -6.59 -0.40 -0.39
N LEU A 54 -6.47 -0.45 0.95
CA LEU A 54 -7.45 0.12 1.87
C LEU A 54 -7.57 1.65 1.72
N ILE A 55 -6.45 2.35 1.63
CA ILE A 55 -6.44 3.81 1.40
C ILE A 55 -7.12 4.14 0.08
N LYS A 56 -6.82 3.39 -0.98
CA LYS A 56 -7.37 3.59 -2.33
C LYS A 56 -8.84 3.23 -2.47
N SER A 57 -9.38 2.40 -1.58
CA SER A 57 -10.76 1.90 -1.66
C SER A 57 -11.85 2.97 -1.47
N GLY A 58 -11.53 4.10 -0.82
CA GLY A 58 -12.52 5.11 -0.43
C GLY A 58 -13.37 4.74 0.79
N TRP A 59 -13.14 3.58 1.41
CA TRP A 59 -13.89 3.13 2.60
C TRP A 59 -13.57 3.94 3.87
N LEU A 60 -12.37 4.53 3.94
CA LEU A 60 -11.92 5.32 5.08
C LEU A 60 -12.43 6.76 4.99
N ALA A 61 -13.46 7.09 5.79
CA ALA A 61 -14.03 8.43 5.83
C ALA A 61 -12.98 9.52 6.09
N GLY A 62 -12.91 10.53 5.22
CA GLY A 62 -12.00 11.67 5.32
C GLY A 62 -10.55 11.39 4.93
N ILE A 63 -10.18 10.16 4.56
CA ILE A 63 -8.84 9.86 4.04
C ILE A 63 -8.84 10.01 2.52
N SER A 64 -7.88 10.78 1.98
CA SER A 64 -7.73 10.90 0.52
C SER A 64 -7.33 9.56 -0.09
N THR A 65 -8.04 9.15 -1.15
CA THR A 65 -7.75 7.91 -1.89
C THR A 65 -6.41 7.95 -2.62
N THR A 66 -5.84 9.13 -2.81
CA THR A 66 -4.53 9.33 -3.45
C THR A 66 -3.41 9.57 -2.45
N ALA A 67 -3.67 9.45 -1.13
CA ALA A 67 -2.69 9.77 -0.08
C ALA A 67 -1.39 8.95 -0.17
N ALA A 68 -1.45 7.74 -0.75
CA ALA A 68 -0.28 6.86 -0.91
C ALA A 68 0.51 7.09 -2.21
N ASP A 69 -0.06 7.79 -3.21
CA ASP A 69 0.49 7.83 -4.56
C ASP A 69 1.80 8.62 -4.67
N VAL A 70 2.07 9.50 -3.71
CA VAL A 70 3.31 10.30 -3.67
C VAL A 70 4.53 9.50 -3.19
N PHE A 71 4.35 8.26 -2.71
CA PHE A 71 5.41 7.42 -2.17
C PHE A 71 5.82 6.34 -3.20
N PRO A 72 6.95 6.54 -3.91
CA PRO A 72 7.26 5.76 -5.10
C PRO A 72 7.56 4.29 -4.79
N LYS A 73 8.27 3.99 -3.69
CA LYS A 73 8.62 2.62 -3.38
C LYS A 73 7.42 1.85 -2.82
N LEU A 74 6.59 2.49 -2.00
CA LEU A 74 5.29 1.96 -1.58
C LEU A 74 4.41 1.60 -2.77
N SER A 75 4.25 2.52 -3.72
CA SER A 75 3.47 2.31 -4.94
C SER A 75 4.04 1.18 -5.79
N ALA A 76 5.37 1.10 -5.92
CA ALA A 76 6.03 0.03 -6.64
C ALA A 76 5.82 -1.34 -6.00
N VAL A 77 5.91 -1.45 -4.67
CA VAL A 77 5.65 -2.71 -3.94
C VAL A 77 4.19 -3.12 -4.08
N HIS A 78 3.24 -2.18 -3.91
CA HIS A 78 1.82 -2.45 -4.12
C HIS A 78 1.56 -3.04 -5.51
N GLY A 79 2.07 -2.39 -6.58
CA GLY A 79 1.92 -2.88 -7.94
C GLY A 79 2.60 -4.23 -8.20
N ALA A 80 3.77 -4.48 -7.59
CA ALA A 80 4.46 -5.76 -7.70
C ALA A 80 3.66 -6.90 -7.06
N VAL A 81 3.06 -6.65 -5.89
CA VAL A 81 2.20 -7.61 -5.20
C VAL A 81 0.91 -7.86 -5.97
N GLU A 82 0.25 -6.80 -6.45
CA GLU A 82 -0.96 -6.89 -7.28
C GLU A 82 -0.74 -7.74 -8.53
N ALA A 83 0.41 -7.56 -9.19
CA ALA A 83 0.81 -8.33 -10.38
C ALA A 83 1.30 -9.76 -10.07
N HIS A 84 1.46 -10.14 -8.80
CA HIS A 84 1.96 -11.47 -8.45
C HIS A 84 0.94 -12.56 -8.85
N PRO A 85 1.33 -13.64 -9.56
CA PRO A 85 0.37 -14.59 -10.15
C PRO A 85 -0.63 -15.20 -9.15
N LYS A 86 -0.16 -15.49 -7.92
CA LYS A 86 -1.05 -16.03 -6.87
C LYS A 86 -2.03 -15.00 -6.32
N VAL A 87 -1.62 -13.73 -6.25
CA VAL A 87 -2.47 -12.62 -5.79
C VAL A 87 -3.51 -12.32 -6.85
N ALA A 88 -3.09 -12.18 -8.12
CA ALA A 88 -4.01 -12.00 -9.25
C ALA A 88 -5.02 -13.14 -9.38
N ALA A 89 -4.58 -14.40 -9.25
CA ALA A 89 -5.49 -15.55 -9.28
C ALA A 89 -6.47 -15.57 -8.09
N TRP A 90 -6.00 -15.19 -6.89
CA TRP A 90 -6.87 -15.05 -5.72
C TRP A 90 -7.90 -13.92 -5.92
N ALA A 91 -7.46 -12.76 -6.39
CA ALA A 91 -8.32 -11.61 -6.65
C ALA A 91 -9.38 -11.94 -7.72
N ALA A 92 -9.01 -12.59 -8.81
CA ALA A 92 -9.97 -13.04 -9.84
C ALA A 92 -11.02 -14.01 -9.29
N LYS A 93 -10.65 -14.88 -8.34
CA LYS A 93 -11.58 -15.82 -7.70
C LYS A 93 -12.52 -15.16 -6.68
N HIS A 94 -12.11 -14.04 -6.09
CA HIS A 94 -12.84 -13.38 -5.00
C HIS A 94 -13.33 -11.97 -5.39
N ALA A 95 -13.25 -11.60 -6.67
CA ALA A 95 -13.86 -10.39 -7.17
C ALA A 95 -15.38 -10.51 -6.93
N THR A 96 -15.89 -9.71 -6.00
CA THR A 96 -17.34 -9.57 -5.83
C THR A 96 -17.91 -9.06 -7.14
N THR A 97 -18.72 -9.89 -7.79
CA THR A 97 -19.60 -9.45 -8.87
C THR A 97 -20.69 -8.64 -8.19
N GLU A 98 -20.57 -7.32 -8.22
CA GLU A 98 -21.68 -6.40 -7.97
C GLU A 98 -22.40 -6.11 -9.29
#